data_AF-A0A0J1FCN0-F1
#
_entry.id   AF-A0A0J1FCN0-F1
#
_cell.length_a   1.000
_cell.length_b   1.000
_cell.length_c   1.000
_cell.angle_alpha   90.00
_cell.angle_beta   90.00
_cell.angle_gamma   90.00
#
_symmetry.space_group_name_H-M   'P 1'
#
loop_
_entity.id
_entity.type
_entity.pdbx_description
1 polymer ?
#
loop_
_entity_poly.entity_id
_entity_poly.type
_entity_poly.pdbx_seq_one_letter_code
_entity_poly.pdbx_strand_id
1 'polypeptide(L)'
;MIISQEIKELIDQAPMVPIATVSTGGEPHLIVVGKVKGVRENDTLAFGVYKMEKTKQNIEANGLMQVVIAVREGGPKGYRLTGKAFVDGGVVLFKAEQSEKLL
;
A
#
# COMPACT_ATOMS: atom_id res chain seq x y z
N MET A 1 -6.27 -12.54 -9.55
CA MET A 1 -5.55 -11.26 -9.68
C MET A 1 -6.32 -10.26 -8.83
N ILE A 2 -5.67 -9.70 -7.81
CA ILE A 2 -6.26 -8.73 -6.88
C ILE A 2 -6.16 -7.31 -7.45
N ILE A 3 -5.07 -7.00 -8.14
CA ILE A 3 -4.85 -5.70 -8.76
C ILE A 3 -5.42 -5.72 -10.18
N SER A 4 -6.67 -5.33 -10.32
CA SER A 4 -7.38 -5.20 -11.59
C SER A 4 -6.78 -4.11 -12.48
N GLN A 5 -7.17 -4.08 -13.76
CA GLN A 5 -6.75 -3.05 -14.70
C GLN A 5 -7.13 -1.63 -14.23
N GLU A 6 -8.34 -1.47 -13.68
CA GLU A 6 -8.79 -0.19 -13.11
C GLU A 6 -7.90 0.24 -11.93
N ILE A 7 -7.51 -0.68 -11.04
CA ILE A 7 -6.61 -0.37 -9.92
C ILE A 7 -5.22 0.05 -10.44
N LYS A 8 -4.71 -0.57 -11.50
CA LYS A 8 -3.43 -0.17 -12.12
C LYS A 8 -3.48 1.26 -12.66
N GLU A 9 -4.56 1.61 -13.36
CA GLU A 9 -4.77 2.95 -13.88
C GLU A 9 -4.83 4.00 -12.74
N LEU A 10 -5.47 3.66 -11.63
CA LEU A 10 -5.51 4.52 -10.44
C LEU A 10 -4.14 4.66 -9.77
N ILE A 11 -3.36 3.58 -9.70
CA ILE A 11 -1.99 3.61 -9.19
C ILE A 11 -1.11 4.59 -9.99
N ASP A 12 -1.26 4.61 -11.31
CA ASP A 12 -0.50 5.50 -12.18
C ASP A 12 -0.86 6.97 -11.98
N GLN A 13 -2.11 7.25 -11.60
CA GLN A 13 -2.64 8.59 -11.37
C GLN A 13 -2.44 9.08 -9.92
N ALA A 14 -2.23 8.20 -8.94
CA ALA A 14 -2.12 8.57 -7.53
C ALA A 14 -0.71 9.07 -7.16
N PRO A 15 -0.50 10.39 -6.92
CA PRO A 15 0.82 10.92 -6.57
C PRO A 15 1.22 10.63 -5.13
N MET A 16 0.23 10.38 -4.26
CA MET A 16 0.38 10.12 -2.84
C MET A 16 -0.52 8.94 -2.46
N VAL A 17 0.01 8.06 -1.63
CA VAL A 17 -0.65 6.81 -1.25
C VAL A 17 -0.66 6.68 0.26
N PRO A 18 -1.84 6.71 0.91
CA PRO A 18 -1.96 6.36 2.32
C PRO A 18 -1.67 4.88 2.54
N ILE A 19 -0.86 4.59 3.55
CA ILE A 19 -0.59 3.23 4.00
C ILE A 19 -0.77 3.11 5.51
N ALA A 20 -1.38 2.02 5.95
CA ALA A 20 -1.56 1.71 7.35
C ALA A 20 -0.83 0.41 7.69
N THR A 21 -0.07 0.43 8.78
CA THR A 21 0.51 -0.76 9.41
C THR A 21 -0.05 -0.86 10.83
N VAL A 22 0.14 -2.01 11.50
CA VAL A 22 -0.33 -2.21 12.86
C VAL A 22 0.79 -2.75 13.73
N SER A 23 0.92 -2.24 14.96
CA SER A 23 1.85 -2.80 15.93
C SER A 23 1.36 -4.18 16.41
N THR A 24 2.22 -4.92 17.12
CA THR A 24 1.82 -6.19 17.77
C THR A 24 0.75 -5.98 18.85
N GLY A 25 0.64 -4.77 19.42
CA GLY A 25 -0.40 -4.38 20.37
C GLY A 25 -1.74 -3.98 19.71
N GLY A 26 -1.84 -4.04 18.38
CA GLY A 26 -3.06 -3.65 17.67
C GLY A 26 -3.19 -2.15 17.40
N GLU A 27 -2.17 -1.35 17.72
CA GLU A 27 -2.22 0.10 17.46
C GLU A 27 -1.98 0.40 15.98
N PRO A 28 -2.89 1.13 15.31
CA PRO A 28 -2.69 1.50 13.91
C PRO A 28 -1.62 2.58 13.78
N HIS A 29 -0.84 2.49 12.70
CA HIS A 29 0.13 3.49 12.30
C HIS A 29 -0.08 3.84 10.81
N LEU A 30 -0.75 4.97 10.59
CA LEU A 30 -1.07 5.53 9.27
C LEU A 30 -0.02 6.58 8.87
N ILE A 31 0.46 6.49 7.63
CA ILE A 31 1.30 7.50 7.00
C ILE A 31 0.92 7.69 5.53
N VAL A 32 1.45 8.73 4.90
CA VAL A 32 1.35 8.94 3.45
C VAL A 32 2.72 8.78 2.83
N VAL A 33 2.81 7.95 1.80
CA VAL A 33 4.01 7.77 0.98
C VAL A 33 3.80 8.41 -0.40
N GLY A 34 4.90 8.59 -1.14
CA GLY A 34 4.83 9.00 -2.54
C GLY A 34 4.26 7.92 -3.45
N LYS A 35 4.21 8.23 -4.75
CA LYS A 35 3.75 7.33 -5.80
C LYS A 35 4.37 5.92 -5.70
N VAL A 36 3.55 4.92 -6.01
CA VAL A 36 3.99 3.51 -6.13
C VAL A 36 5.14 3.42 -7.13
N LYS A 37 6.24 2.76 -6.75
CA LYS A 37 7.43 2.62 -7.62
C LYS A 37 7.23 1.64 -8.77
N GLY A 38 6.27 0.73 -8.64
CA GLY A 38 5.86 -0.20 -9.69
C GLY A 38 4.94 -1.29 -9.17
N VAL A 39 4.21 -1.91 -10.09
CA VAL A 39 3.42 -3.13 -9.87
C VAL A 39 4.26 -4.31 -10.40
N ARG A 40 4.62 -5.24 -9.51
CA ARG A 40 5.40 -6.45 -9.81
C ARG A 40 4.46 -7.65 -10.03
N GLU A 41 5.05 -8.78 -10.37
CA GLU A 41 4.35 -10.07 -10.40
C GLU A 41 3.64 -10.38 -9.07
N ASN A 42 2.63 -11.24 -9.11
CA ASN A 42 1.89 -11.71 -7.94
C ASN A 42 1.24 -10.58 -7.11
N ASP A 43 0.65 -9.58 -7.78
CA ASP A 43 -0.11 -8.49 -7.14
C ASP A 43 0.72 -7.71 -6.08
N THR A 44 2.01 -7.51 -6.36
CA THR A 44 2.96 -6.88 -5.41
C THR A 44 3.27 -5.42 -5.79
N LEU A 45 3.12 -4.50 -4.85
CA LEU A 45 3.45 -3.08 -4.96
C LEU A 45 4.75 -2.74 -4.23
N ALA A 46 5.52 -1.81 -4.79
CA ALA A 46 6.76 -1.33 -4.17
C ALA A 46 6.64 0.14 -3.70
N PHE A 47 7.02 0.40 -2.45
CA PHE A 47 6.99 1.72 -1.82
C PHE A 47 8.36 2.13 -1.29
N GLY A 48 8.76 3.38 -1.49
CA GLY A 48 9.96 3.92 -0.84
C GLY A 48 9.65 4.39 0.57
N VAL A 49 10.28 3.80 1.59
CA VAL A 49 9.98 4.10 3.01
C VAL A 49 11.22 4.44 3.84
N TYR A 50 12.27 4.98 3.19
CA TYR A 50 13.64 5.11 3.70
C TYR A 50 13.77 5.42 5.21
N LYS A 51 13.22 6.54 5.70
CA LYS A 51 13.30 6.99 7.11
C LYS A 51 12.10 6.59 7.99
N MET A 52 11.19 5.74 7.50
CA MET A 52 9.93 5.41 8.17
C MET A 52 10.14 4.22 9.11
N GLU A 53 10.89 4.41 10.19
CA GLU A 53 11.32 3.33 11.09
C GLU A 53 10.14 2.59 11.74
N LYS A 54 9.12 3.30 12.24
CA LYS A 54 7.97 2.66 12.88
C LYS A 54 7.17 1.79 11.89
N THR A 55 7.03 2.23 10.64
CA THR A 55 6.42 1.43 9.57
C THR A 55 7.21 0.15 9.31
N LYS A 56 8.55 0.26 9.19
CA LYS A 56 9.43 -0.90 8.98
C LYS A 56 9.34 -1.90 10.14
N GLN A 57 9.40 -1.41 11.38
CA GLN A 57 9.26 -2.24 12.59
C GLN A 57 7.93 -2.98 12.65
N ASN A 58 6.81 -2.32 12.35
CA ASN A 58 5.50 -2.97 12.31
C ASN A 58 5.46 -4.09 11.25
N ILE A 59 6.00 -3.81 10.05
CA ILE A 59 6.04 -4.78 8.95
C ILE A 59 6.94 -5.97 9.29
N GLU A 60 8.12 -5.75 9.89
CA GLU A 60 9.00 -6.84 10.33
C GLU A 60 8.35 -7.71 11.42
N ALA A 61 7.54 -7.11 12.29
CA ALA A 61 6.90 -7.83 13.39
C ALA A 61 5.74 -8.73 12.94
N ASN A 62 4.91 -8.30 11.99
CA ASN A 62 3.72 -9.07 11.58
C ASN A 62 3.37 -9.00 10.09
N GLY A 63 4.00 -8.13 9.33
CA GLY A 63 3.78 -7.94 7.89
C GLY A 63 2.42 -7.34 7.52
N LEU A 64 1.53 -7.04 8.47
CA LEU A 64 0.16 -6.62 8.17
C LEU A 64 0.14 -5.16 7.69
N MET A 65 -0.49 -4.94 6.54
CA MET A 65 -0.55 -3.63 5.92
C MET A 65 -1.83 -3.44 5.10
N GLN A 66 -2.31 -2.19 5.07
CA GLN A 66 -3.33 -1.73 4.13
C GLN A 66 -2.81 -0.56 3.30
N VAL A 67 -3.27 -0.49 2.07
CA VAL A 67 -2.95 0.57 1.10
C VAL A 67 -4.25 1.14 0.57
N VAL A 68 -4.36 2.47 0.51
CA VAL A 68 -5.47 3.13 -0.19
C VAL A 68 -4.94 3.75 -1.49
N ILE A 69 -5.51 3.34 -2.61
CA ILE A 69 -5.28 3.98 -3.91
C ILE A 69 -6.54 4.77 -4.24
N ALA A 70 -6.44 6.08 -4.36
CA ALA A 70 -7.58 6.93 -4.67
C ALA A 70 -7.19 8.14 -5.51
N VAL A 71 -8.08 8.53 -6.42
CA VAL A 71 -7.96 9.75 -7.23
C VAL A 71 -9.31 10.46 -7.28
N ARG A 72 -9.28 11.76 -7.58
CA ARG A 72 -10.49 12.58 -7.73
C ARG A 72 -10.77 13.00 -9.18
N GLU A 73 -9.79 12.84 -10.06
CA GLU A 73 -9.92 13.24 -11.47
C GLU A 73 -11.04 12.44 -12.16
N GLY A 74 -12.00 13.15 -12.76
CA GLY A 74 -13.19 12.53 -13.36
C GLY A 74 -14.21 11.96 -12.35
N GLY A 75 -14.05 12.24 -11.05
CA GLY A 75 -14.91 11.74 -9.97
C GLY A 75 -14.12 10.93 -8.93
N PRO A 76 -14.63 10.81 -7.68
CA PRO A 76 -13.95 10.03 -6.65
C PRO A 76 -13.94 8.55 -7.03
N LYS A 77 -12.75 7.97 -7.14
CA LYS A 77 -12.54 6.52 -7.28
C LYS A 77 -11.50 6.08 -6.27
N GLY A 78 -11.75 4.98 -5.58
CA GLY A 78 -10.84 4.53 -4.54
C GLY A 78 -10.95 3.05 -4.25
N TYR A 79 -9.81 2.45 -3.95
CA TYR A 79 -9.70 1.06 -3.54
C TYR A 79 -8.84 0.94 -2.28
N ARG A 80 -9.27 0.06 -1.38
CA ARG A 80 -8.45 -0.44 -0.27
C ARG A 80 -7.86 -1.78 -0.66
N LEU A 81 -6.54 -1.90 -0.57
CA LEU A 81 -5.85 -3.16 -0.69
C LEU A 81 -5.43 -3.60 0.71
N THR A 82 -5.70 -4.86 1.04
CA THR A 82 -5.25 -5.49 2.29
C THR A 82 -4.32 -6.64 1.95
N GLY A 83 -3.25 -6.81 2.71
CA GLY A 83 -2.33 -7.91 2.48
C GLY A 83 -1.11 -7.85 3.39
N LYS A 84 -0.01 -8.41 2.87
CA LYS A 84 1.24 -8.55 3.63
C LYS A 84 2.38 -7.82 2.98
N ALA A 85 3.26 -7.26 3.80
CA ALA A 85 4.45 -6.55 3.40
C ALA A 85 5.71 -7.16 3.99
N PHE A 86 6.84 -6.89 3.33
CA PHE A 86 8.17 -7.10 3.87
C PHE A 86 9.10 -5.96 3.44
N VAL A 87 10.18 -5.76 4.19
CA VAL A 87 11.17 -4.71 3.94
C VAL A 87 12.38 -5.32 3.24
N ASP A 88 12.79 -4.72 2.13
CA ASP A 88 14.00 -5.10 1.38
C ASP A 88 14.73 -3.84 0.90
N GLY A 89 15.96 -3.63 1.34
CA GLY A 89 16.80 -2.50 0.88
C GLY A 89 16.18 -1.11 1.05
N GLY A 90 15.36 -0.88 2.08
CA GLY A 90 14.65 0.39 2.31
C GLY A 90 13.40 0.59 1.43
N VAL A 91 12.98 -0.45 0.72
CA VAL A 91 11.72 -0.55 -0.02
C VAL A 91 10.79 -1.47 0.75
N VAL A 92 9.51 -1.09 0.82
CA VAL A 92 8.45 -1.99 1.26
C VAL A 92 7.84 -2.66 0.04
N LEU A 93 7.82 -3.98 0.06
CA LEU A 93 7.19 -4.83 -0.93
C LEU A 93 5.90 -5.39 -0.34
N PHE A 94 4.77 -4.89 -0.83
CA PHE A 94 3.43 -5.21 -0.34
C PHE A 94 2.72 -6.11 -1.34
N LYS A 95 2.40 -7.34 -0.96
CA LYS A 95 1.56 -8.27 -1.71
C LYS A 95 0.11 -8.07 -1.34
N ALA A 96 -0.72 -7.64 -2.30
CA ALA A 96 -2.15 -7.53 -2.09
C ALA A 96 -2.80 -8.92 -2.04
N GLU A 97 -3.62 -9.15 -1.02
CA GLU A 97 -4.38 -10.39 -0.82
C GLU A 97 -5.87 -10.17 -1.03
N GLN A 98 -6.34 -8.93 -0.83
CA GLN A 98 -7.72 -8.51 -1.04
C GLN A 98 -7.79 -7.09 -1.59
N SER A 99 -8.78 -6.83 -2.44
CA SER A 99 -9.17 -5.50 -2.89
C SER A 99 -10.63 -5.21 -2.52
N GLU A 100 -10.90 -4.03 -2.02
CA GLU A 100 -12.23 -3.53 -1.69
C GLU A 100 -12.43 -2.16 -2.36
N LYS A 101 -13.52 -2.00 -3.12
CA LYS A 101 -13.90 -0.71 -3.69
C LYS A 101 -14.48 0.18 -2.58
N LEU A 102 -14.01 1.42 -2.50
CA LEU A 102 -14.44 2.38 -1.48
C LEU A 102 -15.44 3.40 -2.02
N LEU A 103 -15.32 3.75 -3.31
CA LEU A 103 -16.07 4.80 -4.01
C LEU A 103 -16.36 4.33 -5.44
#